data_AF-A0A1F4W1G1-F1
#
_entry.id   AF-A0A1F4W1G1-F1
#
_cell.length_a   1.000
_cell.length_b   1.000
_cell.length_c   1.000
_cell.angle_alpha   90.00
_cell.angle_beta   90.00
_cell.angle_gamma   90.00
#
_symmetry.space_group_name_H-M   'P 1'
#
loop_
_entity.id
_entity.type
_entity.pdbx_description
1 polymer ?
#
loop_
_entity_poly.entity_id
_entity_poly.type
_entity_poly.pdbx_seq_one_letter_code
_entity_poly.pdbx_strand_id
1 'polypeptide(L)'
;MYFHNNYSVYPCNPRDNPLTKAFFFFRDRTALSPDKAIKMDRYDWMETGYRSGDPNKFIQLMPFIKEVSGKYYVDAKEFQPWYENKVKMGNKIGITLIIGLIAFVLLIVLLGILEIL
;
A
#
# COMPACT_ATOMS: atom_id res chain seq x y z
N MET A 1 -10.21 -20.37 16.81
CA MET A 1 -11.27 -20.31 15.78
C MET A 1 -10.57 -19.99 14.46
N TYR A 2 -10.36 -20.97 13.59
CA TYR A 2 -9.63 -20.81 12.33
C TYR A 2 -10.62 -20.50 11.21
N PHE A 3 -10.66 -19.25 10.76
CA PHE A 3 -11.38 -18.90 9.54
C PHE A 3 -10.59 -19.45 8.34
N HIS A 4 -11.20 -20.35 7.57
CA HIS A 4 -10.70 -20.76 6.25
C HIS A 4 -10.83 -19.57 5.30
N ASN A 5 -9.74 -18.82 5.14
CA ASN A 5 -9.68 -17.68 4.24
C ASN A 5 -9.11 -18.15 2.91
N ASN A 6 -9.96 -18.24 1.88
CA ASN A 6 -9.62 -18.61 0.50
C ASN A 6 -8.83 -17.52 -0.26
N TYR A 7 -8.10 -16.66 0.45
CA TYR A 7 -7.28 -15.63 -0.16
C TYR A 7 -5.86 -16.17 -0.28
N SER A 8 -5.35 -16.27 -1.50
CA SER A 8 -3.95 -16.59 -1.81
C SER A 8 -3.05 -15.60 -1.08
N VAL A 9 -2.53 -16.00 0.08
CA VAL A 9 -1.67 -15.15 0.91
C VAL A 9 -0.31 -15.10 0.23
N TYR A 10 -0.10 -14.09 -0.62
CA TYR A 10 1.25 -13.71 -1.03
C TYR A 10 2.03 -13.37 0.25
N PRO A 11 3.26 -13.90 0.46
CA PRO A 11 4.05 -13.63 1.64
C PRO A 11 4.62 -12.21 1.56
N CYS A 12 3.79 -11.20 1.79
CA CYS A 12 4.23 -9.85 2.08
C CYS A 12 4.49 -9.82 3.59
N ASN A 13 5.73 -9.59 4.02
CA ASN A 13 6.02 -9.39 5.44
C ASN A 13 5.22 -8.15 5.90
N PRO A 14 4.15 -8.31 6.71
CA PRO A 14 3.22 -7.22 7.02
C PRO A 14 3.85 -6.06 7.78
N ARG A 15 5.06 -6.29 8.31
CA ARG A 15 5.79 -5.37 9.18
C ARG A 15 6.53 -4.26 8.42
N ASP A 16 6.71 -4.39 7.10
CA ASP A 16 7.62 -3.49 6.36
C ASP A 16 6.88 -2.45 5.51
N ASN A 17 5.58 -2.61 5.25
CA ASN A 17 4.81 -1.64 4.46
C ASN A 17 3.69 -0.97 5.28
N PRO A 18 3.70 0.35 5.51
CA PRO A 18 2.62 1.06 6.20
C PRO A 18 1.25 0.88 5.52
N LEU A 19 1.21 0.58 4.22
CA LEU A 19 -0.03 0.32 3.48
C LEU A 19 -0.73 -0.98 3.90
N THR A 20 0.04 -2.02 4.23
CA THR A 20 -0.52 -3.29 4.69
C THR A 20 -0.83 -3.25 6.18
N LYS A 21 -0.08 -2.48 6.98
CA LYS A 21 -0.30 -2.36 8.43
C LYS A 21 -1.72 -1.93 8.79
N ALA A 22 -2.27 -0.95 8.09
CA ALA A 22 -3.65 -0.52 8.30
C ALA A 22 -4.64 -1.67 8.08
N PHE A 23 -4.56 -2.38 6.96
CA PHE A 23 -5.44 -3.53 6.68
C PHE A 23 -5.36 -4.59 7.78
N PHE A 24 -4.15 -4.98 8.19
CA PHE A 24 -3.97 -5.97 9.26
C PHE A 24 -4.52 -5.49 10.60
N PHE A 25 -4.34 -4.21 10.95
CA PHE A 25 -4.93 -3.62 12.15
C PHE A 25 -6.47 -3.74 12.17
N PHE A 26 -7.14 -3.33 11.09
CA PHE A 26 -8.61 -3.42 11.01
C PHE A 26 -9.09 -4.88 10.97
N ARG A 27 -8.35 -5.77 10.28
CA ARG A 27 -8.64 -7.21 10.23
C ARG A 27 -8.56 -7.86 11.61
N ASP A 28 -7.50 -7.57 12.36
CA ASP A 28 -7.27 -8.18 13.67
C ASP A 28 -8.32 -7.73 14.70
N ARG A 29 -8.92 -6.54 14.49
CA ARG A 29 -10.09 -6.05 15.23
C ARG A 29 -11.44 -6.40 14.60
N THR A 30 -11.46 -7.23 13.55
CA THR A 30 -12.64 -7.67 12.80
C THR A 30 -13.47 -6.55 12.15
N ALA A 31 -12.89 -5.35 12.02
CA ALA A 31 -13.53 -4.15 11.48
C ALA A 31 -13.49 -4.14 9.93
N LEU A 32 -14.12 -5.13 9.32
CA LEU A 32 -14.10 -5.39 7.87
C LEU A 32 -15.44 -5.11 7.17
N SER A 33 -16.36 -4.46 7.86
CA SER A 33 -17.70 -4.14 7.38
C SER A 33 -18.31 -2.99 8.20
N PRO A 34 -19.34 -2.27 7.68
CA PRO A 34 -19.93 -1.13 8.36
C PRO A 34 -20.47 -1.44 9.76
N ASP A 35 -21.07 -2.62 9.93
CA ASP A 35 -21.64 -3.10 11.20
C ASP A 35 -20.56 -3.43 12.25
N LYS A 36 -19.33 -3.68 11.81
CA LYS A 36 -18.17 -3.97 12.67
C LYS A 36 -17.20 -2.79 12.78
N ALA A 37 -17.61 -1.59 12.37
CA ALA A 37 -16.77 -0.42 12.45
C ALA A 37 -16.36 -0.11 13.90
N ILE A 38 -15.10 0.29 14.08
CA ILE A 38 -14.50 0.58 15.38
C ILE A 38 -14.21 2.06 15.55
N LYS A 39 -14.31 2.55 16.78
CA LYS A 39 -13.81 3.89 17.09
C LYS A 39 -12.28 3.84 17.11
N MET A 40 -11.66 4.87 16.57
CA MET A 40 -10.20 5.01 16.50
C MET A 40 -9.78 6.19 17.37
N ASP A 41 -8.86 5.96 18.30
CA ASP A 41 -8.14 7.03 18.99
C ASP A 41 -6.81 7.36 18.29
N ARG A 42 -6.06 8.32 18.84
CA ARG A 42 -4.77 8.73 18.28
C ARG A 42 -3.75 7.59 18.25
N TYR A 43 -3.72 6.73 19.25
CA TYR A 43 -2.79 5.61 19.34
C TYR A 43 -3.16 4.50 18.37
N ASP A 44 -4.46 4.21 18.21
CA ASP A 44 -4.96 3.29 17.20
C ASP A 44 -4.49 3.70 15.80
N TRP A 45 -4.59 5.00 15.47
CA TRP A 45 -4.08 5.50 14.20
C TRP A 45 -2.57 5.28 14.06
N MET A 46 -1.79 5.49 15.12
CA MET A 46 -0.34 5.25 15.09
C MET A 46 0.01 3.78 14.83
N GLU A 47 -0.78 2.84 15.35
CA GLU A 47 -0.62 1.40 15.10
C GLU A 47 -0.90 1.00 13.65
N THR A 48 -1.78 1.71 12.95
CA THR A 48 -2.00 1.49 11.50
C THR A 48 -0.78 1.87 10.63
N GLY A 49 0.26 2.47 11.22
CA GLY A 49 1.42 3.01 10.51
C GLY A 49 1.33 4.51 10.25
N TYR A 50 0.27 5.18 10.72
CA TYR A 50 0.09 6.62 10.60
C TYR A 50 0.78 7.38 11.73
N ARG A 51 2.02 7.81 11.52
CA ARG A 51 2.87 8.33 12.61
C ARG A 51 2.53 9.73 13.12
N SER A 52 1.87 10.59 12.34
CA SER A 52 1.34 11.88 12.82
C SER A 52 0.63 12.64 11.71
N GLY A 53 -0.61 13.06 11.96
CA GLY A 53 -1.33 14.06 11.15
C GLY A 53 -2.85 13.96 11.33
N ASP A 54 -3.59 14.56 10.41
CA ASP A 54 -5.06 14.48 10.31
C ASP A 54 -5.50 13.11 9.73
N PRO A 55 -6.28 12.29 10.47
CA PRO A 55 -6.83 11.01 9.97
C PRO A 55 -7.49 11.11 8.61
N ASN A 56 -8.10 12.25 8.27
CA ASN A 56 -8.72 12.47 6.96
C ASN A 56 -7.68 12.41 5.82
N LYS A 57 -6.46 12.92 6.04
CA LYS A 57 -5.37 12.82 5.07
C LYS A 57 -4.90 11.38 4.90
N PHE A 58 -4.93 10.59 5.97
CA PHE A 58 -4.59 9.17 5.90
C PHE A 58 -5.61 8.37 5.11
N ILE A 59 -6.90 8.63 5.35
CA ILE A 59 -8.01 7.99 4.63
C ILE A 59 -7.98 8.32 3.13
N GLN A 60 -7.59 9.54 2.75
CA GLN A 60 -7.38 9.89 1.33
C GLN A 60 -6.29 9.04 0.65
N LEU A 61 -5.25 8.64 1.39
CA LEU A 61 -4.19 7.76 0.88
C LEU A 61 -4.64 6.30 0.80
N MET A 62 -5.63 5.92 1.61
CA MET A 62 -6.13 4.55 1.77
C MET A 62 -7.66 4.52 1.59
N PRO A 63 -8.16 4.63 0.34
CA PRO A 63 -9.59 4.80 0.07
C PRO A 63 -10.46 3.60 0.49
N PHE A 64 -9.85 2.45 0.77
CA PHE A 64 -10.52 1.27 1.30
C PHE A 64 -10.82 1.36 2.80
N ILE A 65 -10.28 2.37 3.51
CA ILE A 65 -10.70 2.72 4.88
C ILE A 65 -11.90 3.66 4.76
N LYS A 66 -13.02 3.30 5.39
CA LYS A 66 -14.28 4.04 5.32
C LYS A 66 -14.70 4.51 6.71
N GLU A 67 -15.31 5.67 6.77
CA GLU A 67 -15.93 6.19 7.99
C GLU A 67 -17.45 5.95 7.95
N VAL A 68 -18.01 5.51 9.07
CA VAL A 68 -19.45 5.45 9.33
C VAL A 68 -19.71 5.97 10.75
N SER A 69 -20.37 7.12 10.86
CA SER A 69 -20.75 7.74 12.14
C SER A 69 -19.59 7.88 13.14
N GLY A 70 -18.42 8.37 12.71
CA GLY A 70 -17.23 8.52 13.55
C GLY A 70 -16.53 7.21 13.94
N LYS A 71 -16.90 6.10 13.32
CA LYS A 71 -16.22 4.80 13.40
C LYS A 71 -15.64 4.44 12.05
N TYR A 72 -14.61 3.59 12.03
CA TYR A 72 -13.86 3.24 10.84
C TYR A 72 -13.87 1.73 10.62
N TYR A 73 -13.94 1.33 9.34
CA TYR A 73 -13.78 -0.05 8.91
C TYR A 73 -12.98 -0.10 7.60
N VAL A 74 -12.47 -1.28 7.27
CA VAL A 74 -11.86 -1.53 5.97
C VAL A 74 -12.83 -2.31 5.09
N ASP A 75 -13.09 -1.79 3.89
CA ASP A 75 -13.77 -2.57 2.86
C ASP A 75 -12.77 -3.54 2.21
N ALA A 76 -12.84 -4.80 2.62
CA ALA A 76 -11.95 -5.85 2.12
C ALA A 76 -12.10 -6.07 0.59
N LYS A 77 -13.26 -5.75 0.00
CA LYS A 77 -13.47 -5.86 -1.45
C LYS A 77 -12.72 -4.77 -2.20
N GLU A 78 -12.58 -3.59 -1.61
CA GLU A 78 -11.80 -2.49 -2.20
C GLU A 78 -10.30 -2.64 -1.96
N PHE A 79 -9.89 -3.31 -0.88
CA PHE A 79 -8.47 -3.48 -0.54
C PHE A 79 -7.68 -4.24 -1.61
N GLN A 80 -8.17 -5.40 -2.06
CA GLN A 80 -7.43 -6.28 -2.97
C GLN A 80 -7.13 -5.60 -4.34
N PRO A 81 -8.11 -5.01 -5.04
CA PRO A 81 -7.86 -4.30 -6.29
C PRO A 81 -6.92 -3.10 -6.11
N TRP A 82 -7.08 -2.36 -5.00
CA TRP A 82 -6.22 -1.22 -4.69
C TRP A 82 -4.76 -1.63 -4.48
N TYR A 83 -4.55 -2.71 -3.71
CA TYR A 83 -3.23 -3.24 -3.41
C TYR A 83 -2.53 -3.72 -4.68
N GLU A 84 -3.23 -4.51 -5.51
CA GLU A 84 -2.69 -4.96 -6.79
C GLU A 84 -2.32 -3.82 -7.72
N ASN A 85 -3.14 -2.77 -7.78
CA ASN A 85 -2.85 -1.60 -8.60
C ASN A 85 -1.59 -0.87 -8.10
N LYS A 86 -1.44 -0.68 -6.78
CA LYS A 86 -0.25 -0.06 -6.19
C LYS A 86 1.03 -0.88 -6.44
N VAL A 87 0.98 -2.20 -6.29
CA VAL A 87 2.11 -3.09 -6.58
C VAL A 87 2.47 -3.06 -8.07
N LYS A 88 1.48 -3.19 -8.97
CA LYS A 88 1.69 -3.14 -10.43
C LYS A 88 2.29 -1.80 -10.85
N MET A 89 1.85 -0.69 -10.26
CA MET A 89 2.36 0.65 -10.55
C MET A 89 3.81 0.83 -10.07
N GLY A 90 4.15 0.32 -8.88
CA GLY A 90 5.54 0.30 -8.38
C GLY A 90 6.47 -0.50 -9.30
N ASN A 91 6.05 -1.69 -9.74
CA ASN A 91 6.84 -2.51 -10.66
C ASN A 91 7.05 -1.83 -12.03
N LYS A 92 6.03 -1.15 -12.57
CA LYS A 92 6.15 -0.38 -13.82
C LYS A 92 7.19 0.73 -13.71
N ILE A 93 7.13 1.53 -12.65
CA ILE A 93 8.07 2.63 -12.42
C ILE A 93 9.51 2.08 -12.27
N GLY A 94 9.68 0.98 -11.52
CA GLY A 94 10.99 0.33 -11.37
C GLY A 94 11.58 -0.12 -12.71
N ILE A 95 10.78 -0.78 -13.56
CA ILE A 95 11.23 -1.22 -14.89
C ILE A 95 11.60 -0.03 -15.78
N THR A 96 10.78 1.02 -15.81
CA THR A 96 11.06 2.23 -16.61
C THR A 96 12.37 2.89 -16.19
N LEU A 97 12.65 2.99 -14.89
CA LEU A 97 13.90 3.56 -14.39
C LEU A 97 15.13 2.73 -14.80
N ILE A 98 15.03 1.39 -14.73
CA ILE A 98 16.12 0.50 -15.15
C ILE A 98 16.40 0.65 -16.65
N ILE A 99 15.35 0.65 -17.48
CA ILE A 99 15.49 0.84 -18.94
C ILE A 99 16.11 2.21 -19.25
N GLY A 100 15.63 3.27 -18.58
CA GLY A 100 16.17 4.62 -18.73
C GLY A 100 17.65 4.71 -18.36
N LEU A 101 18.07 4.05 -17.27
CA LEU A 101 19.47 4.01 -16.85
C LEU A 101 20.35 3.28 -17.87
N ILE A 102 19.91 2.13 -18.37
CA ILE A 102 20.65 1.37 -19.38
C ILE A 102 20.79 2.18 -20.67
N ALA A 103 19.70 2.82 -21.13
CA ALA A 103 19.72 3.67 -22.31
C ALA A 103 20.69 4.86 -22.15
N PHE A 104 20.74 5.48 -20.96
CA PHE A 104 21.66 6.57 -20.67
C PHE A 104 23.13 6.11 -20.70
N VAL A 105 23.45 4.96 -20.11
CA VAL A 105 24.82 4.40 -20.16
C VAL A 105 25.22 4.08 -21.60
N LEU A 106 24.33 3.49 -22.40
CA LEU A 106 24.59 3.21 -23.82
C LEU A 106 24.83 4.50 -24.62
N LEU A 107 24.10 5.58 -24.31
CA LEU A 107 24.30 6.88 -24.94
C LEU A 107 25.70 7.45 -24.64
N ILE A 108 26.16 7.36 -23.39
CA ILE A 108 27.51 7.80 -23.00
C ILE A 108 28.59 6.97 -23.73
N VAL A 109 28.41 5.66 -23.81
CA VAL A 109 29.36 4.78 -24.52
C VAL A 109 29.43 5.14 -26.01
N LEU A 110 28.28 5.37 -26.66
CA LEU A 110 28.23 5.78 -28.06
C LEU A 110 28.93 7.13 -28.29
N LEU A 111 28.67 8.12 -27.42
CA LEU A 111 29.33 9.43 -27.50
C LEU A 111 30.85 9.32 -27.28
N GLY A 112 31.29 8.50 -26.32
CA GLY A 112 32.71 8.27 -26.08
C GLY A 112 33.42 7.57 -27.23
N ILE A 113 32.76 6.63 -27.93
CA ILE A 113 33.30 6.01 -29.14
C ILE A 113 33.42 7.03 -30.28
N LEU A 114 32.44 7.95 -30.41
CA LEU A 114 32.44 8.99 -31.45
C LEU A 114 33.56 10.02 -31.25
N GLU A 115 33.95 10.34 -30.00
CA GLU A 115 35.07 11.25 -29.74
C GLU A 115 36.45 10.63 -30.04
N ILE A 116 36.55 9.30 -30.10
CA ILE A 116 37.81 8.57 -30.35
C ILE A 116 38.06 8.33 -31.86
N LEU A 117 37.00 8.37 -32.68
CA LEU A 117 37.02 8.12 -34.14
C LEU A 117 37.22 9.41 -34.95
#